data_AF-A0A7V9ABI8-F1
#
_entry.id   AF-A0A7V9ABI8-F1
#
_cell.length_a   1.000
_cell.length_b   1.000
_cell.length_c   1.000
_cell.angle_alpha   90.00
_cell.angle_beta   90.00
_cell.angle_gamma   90.00
#
_symmetry.space_group_name_H-M   'P 1'
#
loop_
_entity.id
_entity.type
_entity.pdbx_description
1 polymer ?
#
loop_
_entity_poly.entity_id
_entity_poly.type
_entity_poly.pdbx_seq_one_letter_code
_entity_poly.pdbx_strand_id
1 'polypeptide(L)' 'MRVDICSREDMETQALLLQALAEIGAIPDQGAILDLPLGQGLHRFIAPDGMLTVFADAWGVDLEGPDDLVQRVQMAMAKA' A
#
# COMPACT_ATOMS: atom_id res chain seq x y z
N MET A 1 -10.37 -3.48 7.47
CA MET A 1 -10.77 -3.94 6.12
C MET A 1 -9.55 -4.37 5.31
N ARG A 2 -9.74 -5.32 4.38
CA ARG A 2 -8.74 -5.72 3.38
C ARG A 2 -9.33 -5.53 1.97
N VAL A 3 -8.50 -5.12 1.04
CA VAL A 3 -8.86 -4.89 -0.37
C VAL A 3 -7.75 -5.41 -1.26
N ASP A 4 -8.13 -6.02 -2.38
CA ASP A 4 -7.21 -6.38 -3.44
C ASP A 4 -6.89 -5.11 -4.26
N ILE A 5 -5.61 -4.83 -4.46
CA ILE A 5 -5.16 -3.63 -5.18
C ILE A 5 -4.92 -3.94 -6.65
N CYS A 6 -4.05 -4.92 -6.94
CA CYS A 6 -3.70 -5.27 -8.31
C CYS A 6 -3.07 -6.67 -8.40
N SER A 7 -2.91 -7.16 -9.62
CA SER A 7 -2.07 -8.33 -9.89
C SER A 7 -0.60 -8.01 -9.64
N ARG A 8 0.20 -9.03 -9.30
CA ARG A 8 1.61 -8.88 -8.94
C ARG A 8 2.49 -8.25 -10.04
N GLU A 9 2.09 -8.38 -11.30
CA GLU A 9 2.82 -7.87 -12.47
C GLU A 9 2.48 -6.41 -12.81
N ASP A 10 1.42 -5.86 -12.22
CA ASP A 10 0.99 -4.49 -12.45
C ASP A 10 1.86 -3.51 -11.64
N MET A 11 3.00 -3.17 -12.21
CA MET A 11 3.97 -2.27 -11.60
C MET A 11 3.48 -0.82 -11.54
N GLU A 12 2.61 -0.42 -12.47
CA GLU A 12 2.04 0.91 -12.52
C GLU A 12 1.10 1.14 -11.33
N THR A 13 0.16 0.22 -11.10
CA THR A 13 -0.74 0.31 -9.94
C THR A 13 0.01 0.17 -8.60
N GLN A 14 1.09 -0.61 -8.54
CA GLN A 14 1.96 -0.66 -7.35
C GLN A 14 2.67 0.68 -7.08
N ALA A 15 3.12 1.38 -8.13
CA ALA A 15 3.71 2.71 -8.00
C ALA A 15 2.67 3.72 -7.46
N LEU A 16 1.44 3.68 -8.00
CA LEU A 16 0.33 4.51 -7.54
C LEU A 16 -0.05 4.22 -6.07
N LEU A 17 -0.02 2.95 -5.65
CA LEU A 17 -0.23 2.57 -4.26
C LEU A 17 0.82 3.19 -3.33
N LEU A 18 2.11 3.10 -3.69
CA LEU A 18 3.19 3.69 -2.90
C LEU A 18 3.09 5.21 -2.83
N GLN A 19 2.74 5.85 -3.94
CA GLN A 19 2.49 7.29 -3.98
C GLN A 19 1.31 7.66 -3.07
N ALA A 20 0.18 6.96 -3.17
CA ALA A 20 -1.00 7.19 -2.35
C ALA A 20 -0.72 7.02 -0.84
N LEU A 21 0.09 6.03 -0.46
CA LEU A 21 0.54 5.85 0.92
C LEU A 21 1.36 7.05 1.41
N ALA A 22 2.30 7.54 0.60
CA ALA A 22 3.09 8.72 0.93
C ALA A 22 2.21 9.99 1.04
N GLU A 23 1.24 10.16 0.15
CA GLU A 23 0.31 11.31 0.15
C GLU A 23 -0.54 11.38 1.42
N ILE A 24 -0.95 10.25 1.97
CA ILE A 24 -1.70 10.21 3.24
C ILE A 24 -0.80 10.30 4.48
N GLY A 25 0.52 10.45 4.29
CA GLY A 25 1.51 10.54 5.36
C GLY A 25 1.89 9.20 5.98
N ALA A 26 1.63 8.09 5.31
CA ALA A 26 2.04 6.77 5.77
C ALA A 26 3.51 6.51 5.43
N ILE A 27 4.30 6.09 6.42
CA ILE A 27 5.75 5.84 6.27
C ILE A 27 6.08 4.38 6.57
N PRO A 28 7.08 3.77 5.91
CA PRO A 28 7.48 2.38 6.21
C PRO A 28 7.95 2.21 7.66
N ASP A 29 7.48 1.16 8.35
CA ASP A 29 7.72 0.85 9.78
C ASP A 29 9.20 0.59 10.14
N GLN A 30 10.11 0.50 9.16
CA GLN A 30 11.54 0.24 9.42
C GLN A 30 12.49 1.07 8.54
N GLY A 31 12.02 2.21 8.01
CA GLY A 31 12.82 3.01 7.05
C GLY A 31 13.21 2.22 5.80
N ALA A 32 12.46 1.15 5.50
CA ALA A 32 12.69 0.28 4.37
C ALA A 32 12.54 1.07 3.07
N ILE A 33 13.54 0.96 2.19
CA ILE A 33 13.40 1.38 0.80
C ILE A 33 12.56 0.31 0.12
N LEU A 34 11.43 0.72 -0.45
CA LEU A 34 10.55 -0.17 -1.20
C LEU A 34 10.89 -0.07 -2.68
N ASP A 35 11.40 -1.17 -3.21
CA ASP A 35 11.64 -1.33 -4.64
C ASP A 35 10.36 -1.73 -5.36
N LEU A 36 10.28 -1.39 -6.65
CA LEU A 36 9.26 -1.90 -7.56
C LEU A 36 9.85 -3.00 -8.46
N PRO A 37 9.13 -4.12 -8.63
CA PRO A 37 7.88 -4.44 -7.94
C PRO A 37 8.09 -4.78 -6.46
N LEU A 38 7.04 -4.64 -5.65
CA LEU A 38 7.10 -4.88 -4.22
C LEU A 38 7.66 -6.28 -3.92
N GLY A 39 8.65 -6.36 -3.02
CA GLY A 39 9.16 -7.63 -2.54
C GLY A 39 8.04 -8.49 -1.97
N GLN A 40 8.12 -9.82 -2.10
CA GLN A 40 7.11 -10.69 -1.50
C GLN A 40 7.13 -10.56 0.03
N GLY A 41 5.94 -10.58 0.65
CA GLY A 41 5.77 -10.52 2.09
C GLY A 41 4.88 -9.37 2.55
N LEU A 42 5.05 -8.99 3.82
CA LEU A 42 4.27 -7.98 4.51
C LEU A 42 5.09 -6.71 4.68
N HIS A 43 4.59 -5.60 4.14
CA HIS A 43 5.19 -4.28 4.27
C HIS A 43 4.30 -3.41 5.13
N ARG A 44 4.78 -3.03 6.31
CA ARG A 44 4.02 -2.21 7.26
C ARG A 44 4.30 -0.73 7.06
N PHE A 45 3.23 0.06 7.12
CA PHE A 45 3.27 1.50 7.06
C PHE A 45 2.58 2.09 8.29
N ILE A 46 3.25 3.02 8.95
CA ILE A 46 2.72 3.79 10.07
C ILE A 46 2.11 5.06 9.49
N ALA A 47 0.82 5.26 9.71
CA ALA A 47 0.11 6.51 9.47
C ALA A 47 -0.20 7.20 10.82
N PRO A 48 -0.53 8.50 10.84
CA PRO A 48 -0.88 9.19 12.08
C PRO A 48 -2.01 8.53 12.88
N ASP A 49 -2.97 7.93 12.18
CA ASP A 49 -4.22 7.41 12.75
C ASP A 49 -4.22 5.88 12.88
N GLY A 50 -3.13 5.20 12.53
CA GLY A 50 -3.07 3.73 12.58
C GLY A 50 -1.98 3.11 11.71
N MET A 51 -2.08 1.80 11.51
CA MET A 51 -1.12 1.03 10.71
C MET A 51 -1.81 0.44 9.49
N LEU A 52 -1.14 0.53 8.34
CA LEU A 52 -1.50 -0.13 7.11
C LEU A 52 -0.49 -1.24 6.82
N THR A 53 -0.96 -2.33 6.22
CA THR A 53 -0.11 -3.43 5.77
C THR A 53 -0.37 -3.67 4.29
N VAL A 54 0.67 -3.60 3.48
CA VAL A 54 0.65 -4.06 2.10
C VAL A 54 1.18 -5.48 2.07
N PHE A 55 0.37 -6.42 1.61
CA PHE A 55 0.77 -7.80 1.40
C PHE A 55 1.00 -8.03 -0.09
N ALA A 56 2.17 -8.52 -0.47
CA ALA A 56 2.48 -8.88 -1.85
C ALA A 56 2.91 -10.36 -1.92
N ASP A 57 2.32 -11.13 -2.81
CA ASP A 57 2.67 -12.53 -3.03
C ASP A 57 2.95 -12.83 -4.51
N ALA A 58 2.84 -14.09 -4.92
CA ALA A 58 3.06 -14.50 -6.31
C ALA A 58 1.94 -14.04 -7.27
N TRP A 59 0.76 -13.68 -6.75
CA TRP A 59 -0.45 -13.43 -7.53
C TRP A 59 -0.90 -11.97 -7.47
N GLY A 60 -0.84 -11.36 -6.29
CA GLY A 60 -1.46 -10.07 -6.06
C GLY A 60 -0.74 -9.20 -5.05
N VAL A 61 -1.27 -7.99 -4.94
CA VAL A 61 -0.94 -7.01 -3.92
C VAL A 61 -2.24 -6.58 -3.26
N ASP A 62 -2.29 -6.67 -1.94
CA ASP A 62 -3.45 -6.32 -1.13
C ASP A 62 -3.08 -5.27 -0.08
N LEU A 63 -4.06 -4.46 0.29
CA LEU A 63 -3.95 -3.47 1.36
C LEU A 63 -4.89 -3.83 2.51
N GLU A 64 -4.37 -3.84 3.73
CA GLU A 64 -5.13 -4.08 4.95
C GLU A 64 -4.88 -3.00 6.00
N GLY A 65 -5.94 -2.61 6.72
CA GLY A 65 -5.85 -1.69 7.86
C GLY A 65 -7.22 -1.19 8.33
N PRO A 66 -7.25 -0.14 9.16
CA PRO A 66 -8.49 0.57 9.51
C PRO A 66 -9.26 1.02 8.26
N ASP A 67 -10.59 0.87 8.30
CA ASP A 67 -11.44 1.05 7.12
C ASP A 67 -11.34 2.46 6.53
N ASP A 68 -11.26 3.48 7.38
CA ASP A 68 -11.10 4.88 7.01
C ASP A 68 -9.74 5.16 6.35
N LEU A 69 -8.65 4.56 6.85
CA LEU A 69 -7.32 4.68 6.26
C LEU A 69 -7.25 4.01 4.90
N VAL A 70 -7.81 2.81 4.78
CA VAL A 70 -7.86 2.08 3.51
C VAL A 70 -8.68 2.86 2.47
N GLN A 71 -9.83 3.43 2.85
CA GLN A 71 -10.61 4.29 1.96
C GLN A 71 -9.84 5.54 1.54
N ARG A 72 -9.08 6.17 2.44
CA ARG A 72 -8.23 7.32 2.10
C ARG A 72 -7.16 6.97 1.08
N VAL A 73 -6.52 5.80 1.18
CA VAL A 73 -5.56 5.32 0.17
C VAL A 73 -6.26 5.12 -1.17
N GLN A 74 -7.41 4.43 -1.20
CA GLN A 74 -8.16 4.24 -2.46
C GLN A 74 -8.58 5.57 -3.11
N MET A 75 -9.01 6.54 -2.31
CA MET A 75 -9.35 7.88 -2.81
C MET A 75 -8.14 8.66 -3.34
N ALA A 76 -6.95 8.45 -2.77
CA ALA A 76 -5.71 9.04 -3.27
C ALA A 76 -5.28 8.37 -4.59
N MET A 77 -5.33 7.03 -4.67
CA MET A 77 -5.06 6.29 -5.91
C MET A 77 -5.98 6.71 -7.05
N ALA A 78 -7.27 6.96 -6.79
CA ALA A 78 -8.22 7.38 -7.81
C ALA A 78 -8.01 8.82 -8.34
N LYS A 79 -7.17 9.62 -7.70
CA LYS A 79 -6.84 11.00 -8.13
C LYS A 79 -5.58 11.08 -8.97
N ALA A 80 -4.73 10.05 -8.89
CA ALA A 80 -3.41 10.01 -9.49
C ALA A 80 -3.45 9.65 -10.98
#